data_AF-E1VPN2-F1
#
_entry.id   AF-E1VPN2-F1
#
_cell.length_a   1.000
_cell.length_b   1.000
_cell.length_c   1.000
_cell.angle_alpha   90.00
_cell.angle_beta   90.00
_cell.angle_gamma   90.00
#
_symmetry.space_group_name_H-M   'P 1'
#
loop_
_entity.id
_entity.type
_entity.pdbx_description
1 polymer ?
#
loop_
_entity_poly.entity_id
_entity_poly.type
_entity_poly.pdbx_seq_one_letter_code
_entity_poly.pdbx_strand_id
1 'polypeptide(L)'
;MKTAHGDFRRYERTNLRLPIGLEIGNQHLDADTMNISQGGIALAKNGVSPLTKGQVIKVNFKSVAGMSTAARVVHVGPEHVGLSLHKGRLTGQDMDSLIDTAPTWQQLNIKVRRSIWTLSRRAAVLSVNTFLRPLLMAWVRPRFLFAAYGSRKDVETYLTPRMAKLLPPIMIGGFIRNGKQRGFMVASKYLESELASSSERVRDYLENLKSDFGNVQRIALVGRLPNFVLKSGIPIENPFVSGAMGTRFMIWDVARQMKALPQYRDEQGIVVLGGAGRIGNPICEDLLSIFKTVIAFDTRYEQEEVLSLRGGTLVKTARVERLGEHKMFIGLTHHGDVIGDWAAYMQEGSMIADDTHPCISMEVREKLAAHGVKTMKIVLGHQEFSMMPRLPSWNNRDIPGCLVEALVLLDHENEVAENFDLFSVAATNAGFKGRLIEPLDE
;
A
#
# COMPACT_ATOMS: atom_id res chain seq x y z
N MET A 1 -16.59 14.25 -6.62
CA MET A 1 -16.87 13.87 -5.21
C MET A 1 -15.52 13.64 -4.50
N LYS A 2 -15.07 14.59 -3.67
CA LYS A 2 -13.83 14.45 -2.89
C LYS A 2 -14.06 13.35 -1.84
N THR A 3 -13.43 12.19 -1.98
CA THR A 3 -13.41 11.19 -0.91
C THR A 3 -12.55 11.75 0.21
N ALA A 4 -13.21 12.13 1.32
CA ALA A 4 -12.56 12.71 2.48
C ALA A 4 -11.53 11.73 3.08
N HIS A 5 -10.36 12.24 3.45
CA HIS A 5 -9.45 11.54 4.34
C HIS A 5 -10.23 11.01 5.56
N GLY A 6 -10.12 9.70 5.85
CA GLY A 6 -10.69 9.11 7.07
C GLY A 6 -11.66 7.94 6.89
N ASP A 7 -12.03 7.53 5.67
CA ASP A 7 -12.84 6.32 5.45
C ASP A 7 -12.10 5.02 5.82
N PHE A 8 -10.77 5.04 5.92
CA PHE A 8 -9.95 3.92 6.41
C PHE A 8 -10.34 3.48 7.82
N ARG A 9 -10.76 4.40 8.68
CA ARG A 9 -11.02 4.08 10.09
C ARG A 9 -12.49 3.88 10.42
N ARG A 10 -13.45 4.02 9.49
CA ARG A 10 -14.90 4.00 9.81
C ARG A 10 -15.35 2.77 10.61
N TYR A 11 -14.70 1.62 10.41
CA TYR A 11 -14.95 0.37 11.14
C TYR A 11 -14.14 0.24 12.45
N GLU A 12 -13.03 0.98 12.57
CA GLU A 12 -12.23 1.10 13.80
C GLU A 12 -12.79 2.16 14.76
N ARG A 13 -13.61 3.09 14.25
CA ARG A 13 -14.30 4.10 15.05
C ARG A 13 -15.35 3.46 15.95
N THR A 14 -15.08 3.48 17.24
CA THR A 14 -16.00 2.97 18.27
C THR A 14 -17.18 3.90 18.52
N ASN A 15 -17.09 5.18 18.13
CA ASN A 15 -17.95 6.27 18.63
C ASN A 15 -18.00 6.33 20.16
N LEU A 16 -16.95 5.83 20.81
CA LEU A 16 -16.87 5.74 22.25
C LEU A 16 -16.67 7.14 22.85
N ARG A 17 -17.51 7.48 23.82
CA ARG A 17 -17.43 8.73 24.56
C ARG A 17 -16.95 8.44 25.97
N LEU A 18 -15.71 8.83 26.24
CA LEU A 18 -15.05 8.71 27.53
C LEU A 18 -14.48 10.06 27.96
N PRO A 19 -14.51 10.35 29.27
CA PRO A 19 -13.78 11.48 29.82
C PRO A 19 -12.28 11.18 29.79
N ILE A 20 -11.51 12.14 29.31
CA ILE A 20 -10.04 12.10 29.24
C ILE A 20 -9.45 13.36 29.86
N GLY A 21 -8.22 13.24 30.35
CA GLY A 21 -7.39 14.39 30.72
C GLY A 21 -6.35 14.64 29.64
N LEU A 22 -6.08 15.89 29.32
CA LEU A 22 -5.05 16.34 28.40
C LEU A 22 -4.00 17.10 29.18
N GLU A 23 -2.74 16.67 29.08
CA GLU A 23 -1.59 17.40 29.61
C GLU A 23 -0.91 18.15 28.47
N ILE A 24 -0.87 19.48 28.60
CA ILE A 24 -0.29 20.42 27.64
C ILE A 24 0.74 21.28 28.37
N GLY A 25 2.02 20.89 28.31
CA GLY A 25 3.04 21.53 29.13
C GLY A 25 2.69 21.37 30.62
N ASN A 26 2.47 22.49 31.32
CA ASN A 26 2.08 22.51 32.73
C ASN A 26 0.55 22.66 32.95
N GLN A 27 -0.25 22.62 31.88
CA GLN A 27 -1.71 22.75 31.97
C GLN A 27 -2.39 21.39 31.86
N HIS A 28 -3.43 21.20 32.67
CA HIS A 28 -4.34 20.06 32.59
C HIS A 28 -5.70 20.53 32.07
N LEU A 29 -6.21 19.87 31.03
CA LEU A 29 -7.54 20.13 30.47
C LEU A 29 -8.36 18.86 30.47
N ASP A 30 -9.61 18.97 30.87
CA ASP A 30 -10.58 17.89 30.77
C ASP A 30 -11.32 17.96 29.44
N ALA A 31 -11.47 16.82 28.80
CA ALA A 31 -12.20 16.71 27.54
C ALA A 31 -12.96 15.39 27.46
N ASP A 32 -13.95 15.35 26.57
CA ASP A 32 -14.65 14.12 26.23
C ASP A 32 -14.30 13.67 24.81
N THR A 33 -14.08 12.38 24.65
CA THR A 33 -13.93 11.81 23.31
C THR A 33 -15.27 11.78 22.60
N MET A 34 -15.29 12.15 21.33
CA MET A 34 -16.39 11.84 20.41
C MET A 34 -16.25 10.44 19.82
N ASN A 35 -15.00 9.98 19.69
CA ASN A 35 -14.66 8.69 19.11
C ASN A 35 -13.21 8.31 19.43
N ILE A 36 -12.95 7.01 19.59
CA ILE A 36 -11.61 6.44 19.76
C ILE A 36 -11.40 5.35 18.70
N SER A 37 -10.17 5.22 18.22
CA SER A 37 -9.71 4.17 17.31
C SER A 37 -8.27 3.80 17.65
N GLN A 38 -7.77 2.69 17.11
CA GLN A 38 -6.41 2.22 17.40
C GLN A 38 -5.31 3.25 17.10
N GLY A 39 -5.52 4.10 16.08
CA GLY A 39 -4.55 5.11 15.66
C GLY A 39 -4.94 6.55 15.95
N GLY A 40 -6.04 6.82 16.67
CA GLY A 40 -6.45 8.21 16.89
C GLY A 40 -7.72 8.43 17.68
N ILE A 41 -7.86 9.67 18.15
CA ILE A 41 -8.92 10.14 19.05
C ILE A 41 -9.55 11.38 18.42
N ALA A 42 -10.89 11.47 18.45
CA ALA A 42 -11.60 12.70 18.12
C ALA A 42 -12.19 13.28 19.39
N LEU A 43 -11.96 14.57 19.62
CA LEU A 43 -12.47 15.33 20.77
C LEU A 43 -13.54 16.31 20.32
N ALA A 44 -14.54 16.53 21.17
CA ALA A 44 -15.42 17.68 20.99
C ALA A 44 -14.60 18.96 21.21
N LYS A 45 -14.80 20.00 20.41
CA LYS A 45 -14.02 21.24 20.55
C LYS A 45 -14.32 22.00 21.84
N ASN A 46 -15.53 21.84 22.37
CA ASN A 46 -16.00 22.52 23.56
C ASN A 46 -15.10 22.16 24.76
N GLY A 47 -14.34 23.14 25.26
CA GLY A 47 -13.42 22.96 26.40
C GLY A 47 -11.96 22.68 26.05
N VAL A 48 -11.59 22.56 24.77
CA VAL A 48 -10.24 22.10 24.35
C VAL A 48 -9.42 23.18 23.63
N SER A 49 -9.69 24.46 23.92
CA SER A 49 -8.92 25.60 23.41
C SER A 49 -7.79 25.97 24.39
N PRO A 50 -6.52 26.14 23.96
CA PRO A 50 -6.06 26.33 22.58
C PRO A 50 -5.16 25.19 22.08
N LEU A 51 -5.74 24.11 21.54
CA LEU A 51 -4.95 23.12 20.80
C LEU A 51 -4.56 23.63 19.41
N THR A 52 -3.28 23.45 19.05
CA THR A 52 -2.74 23.86 17.74
C THR A 52 -2.31 22.66 16.91
N LYS A 53 -2.49 22.72 15.58
CA LYS A 53 -2.10 21.63 14.68
C LYS A 53 -0.58 21.40 14.76
N GLY A 54 -0.16 20.15 14.89
CA GLY A 54 1.23 19.73 15.03
C GLY A 54 1.69 19.58 16.48
N GLN A 55 0.95 20.12 17.44
CA GLN A 55 1.26 20.01 18.87
C GLN A 55 1.16 18.55 19.34
N VAL A 56 2.13 18.10 20.13
CA VAL A 56 2.09 16.79 20.81
C VAL A 56 1.61 17.01 22.24
N ILE A 57 0.58 16.28 22.63
CA ILE A 57 -0.06 16.35 23.95
C ILE A 57 -0.11 14.96 24.55
N LYS A 58 -0.12 14.87 25.88
CA LYS A 58 -0.32 13.58 26.56
C LYS A 58 -1.79 13.43 26.92
N VAL A 59 -2.37 12.30 26.53
CA VAL A 59 -3.77 11.95 26.75
C VAL A 59 -3.83 10.89 27.84
N ASN A 60 -4.55 11.18 28.92
CA ASN A 60 -4.78 10.28 30.03
C ASN A 60 -6.23 9.78 30.00
N PHE A 61 -6.43 8.46 29.95
CA PHE A 61 -7.77 7.87 30.00
C PHE A 61 -8.20 7.72 31.45
N LYS A 62 -9.06 8.61 31.93
CA LYS A 62 -9.47 8.64 33.35
C LYS A 62 -10.14 7.33 33.81
N SER A 63 -10.75 6.61 32.87
CA SER A 63 -11.48 5.38 33.15
C SER A 63 -10.58 4.13 33.26
N VAL A 64 -9.32 4.19 32.83
CA VAL A 64 -8.37 3.07 32.90
C VAL A 64 -7.11 3.53 33.64
N ALA A 65 -6.92 3.00 34.85
CA ALA A 65 -5.80 3.41 35.70
C ALA A 65 -4.44 3.20 35.01
N GLY A 66 -3.61 4.25 35.02
CA GLY A 66 -2.25 4.22 34.44
C GLY A 66 -2.20 4.30 32.91
N MET A 67 -3.35 4.34 32.22
CA MET A 67 -3.37 4.38 30.77
C MET A 67 -3.20 5.82 30.25
N SER A 68 -2.05 6.07 29.63
CA SER A 68 -1.75 7.33 28.96
C SER A 68 -1.04 7.12 27.64
N THR A 69 -1.21 8.05 26.71
CA THR A 69 -0.59 7.99 25.38
C THR A 69 -0.26 9.39 24.88
N ALA A 70 0.87 9.54 24.20
CA ALA A 70 1.17 10.78 23.49
C ALA A 70 0.34 10.84 22.21
N ALA A 71 -0.21 12.00 21.87
CA ALA A 71 -0.97 12.20 20.66
C ALA A 71 -0.63 13.54 20.01
N ARG A 72 -0.52 13.56 18.69
CA ARG A 72 -0.31 14.76 17.89
C ARG A 72 -1.65 15.31 17.40
N VAL A 73 -1.85 16.61 17.54
CA VAL A 73 -3.00 17.31 16.97
C VAL A 73 -2.85 17.35 15.45
N VAL A 74 -3.67 16.58 14.73
CA VAL A 74 -3.61 16.50 13.26
C VAL A 74 -4.65 17.40 12.58
N HIS A 75 -5.74 17.71 13.27
CA HIS A 75 -6.81 18.54 12.73
C HIS A 75 -7.46 19.37 13.85
N VAL A 76 -7.72 20.64 13.58
CA VAL A 76 -8.53 21.53 14.43
C VAL A 76 -9.66 22.07 13.56
N GLY A 77 -10.86 21.54 13.76
CA GLY A 77 -12.06 21.92 13.02
C GLY A 77 -12.94 22.92 13.77
N PRO A 78 -14.09 23.30 13.18
CA PRO A 78 -15.09 24.10 13.87
C PRO A 78 -15.73 23.34 15.03
N GLU A 79 -15.97 22.03 14.90
CA GLU A 79 -16.74 21.23 15.88
C GLU A 79 -15.89 20.21 16.67
N HIS A 80 -14.73 19.83 16.15
CA HIS A 80 -13.93 18.76 16.73
C HIS A 80 -12.42 18.98 16.54
N VAL A 81 -11.65 18.35 17.41
CA VAL A 81 -10.19 18.25 17.30
C VAL A 81 -9.82 16.80 17.04
N GLY A 82 -9.04 16.56 16.00
CA GLY A 82 -8.51 15.24 15.65
C GLY A 82 -7.10 15.06 16.19
N LEU A 83 -6.89 13.99 16.96
CA LEU A 83 -5.60 13.56 17.48
C LEU A 83 -5.18 12.26 16.81
N SER A 84 -3.92 12.18 16.39
CA SER A 84 -3.27 10.92 15.99
C SER A 84 -2.35 10.48 17.12
N LEU A 85 -2.39 9.22 17.51
CA LEU A 85 -1.46 8.71 18.53
C LEU A 85 -0.03 8.82 18.01
N HIS A 86 0.87 9.34 18.85
CA HIS A 86 2.26 9.61 18.51
C HIS A 86 3.13 8.48 19.04
N LYS A 87 3.95 7.87 18.17
CA LYS A 87 4.86 6.75 18.50
C LYS A 87 4.19 5.47 19.02
N GLY A 88 2.90 5.26 18.72
CA GLY A 88 2.20 4.05 19.15
C GLY A 88 0.75 3.95 18.67
N ARG A 89 0.15 2.78 18.91
CA ARG A 89 -1.26 2.49 18.68
C ARG A 89 -1.84 1.85 19.94
N LEU A 90 -3.13 2.06 20.16
CA LEU A 90 -3.88 1.24 21.11
C LEU A 90 -3.95 -0.17 20.54
N THR A 91 -3.53 -1.16 21.32
CA THR A 91 -3.67 -2.57 20.98
C THR A 91 -5.15 -2.98 20.97
N GLY A 92 -5.45 -4.21 20.51
CA GLY A 92 -6.80 -4.75 20.65
C GLY A 92 -7.25 -4.81 22.11
N GLN A 93 -6.34 -5.20 23.02
CA GLN A 93 -6.59 -5.29 24.45
C GLN A 93 -6.83 -3.92 25.09
N ASP A 94 -6.07 -2.90 24.68
CA ASP A 94 -6.28 -1.51 25.09
C ASP A 94 -7.67 -1.02 24.69
N MET A 95 -8.06 -1.29 23.44
CA MET A 95 -9.37 -0.92 22.92
C MET A 95 -10.50 -1.63 23.66
N ASP A 96 -10.35 -2.92 23.94
CA ASP A 96 -11.36 -3.69 24.66
C ASP A 96 -11.46 -3.22 26.12
N SER A 97 -10.34 -2.92 26.77
CA SER A 97 -10.30 -2.33 28.12
C SER A 97 -11.01 -0.98 28.17
N LEU A 98 -10.76 -0.09 27.19
CA LEU A 98 -11.48 1.18 27.08
C LEU A 98 -12.98 0.98 26.87
N ILE A 99 -13.37 0.02 26.02
CA ILE A 99 -14.78 -0.29 25.79
C ILE A 99 -15.44 -0.80 27.08
N ASP A 100 -14.78 -1.67 27.84
CA ASP A 100 -15.33 -2.26 29.06
C ASP A 100 -15.56 -1.23 30.18
N THR A 101 -14.86 -0.09 30.15
CA THR A 101 -15.11 1.03 31.06
C THR A 101 -16.30 1.92 30.68
N ALA A 102 -16.82 1.77 29.46
CA ALA A 102 -17.93 2.58 28.98
C ALA A 102 -19.28 2.13 29.57
N PRO A 103 -20.31 2.99 29.60
CA PRO A 103 -21.66 2.56 29.95
C PRO A 103 -22.13 1.35 29.12
N THR A 104 -22.87 0.43 29.74
CA THR A 104 -23.33 -0.82 29.12
C THR A 104 -24.07 -0.62 27.80
N TRP A 105 -24.83 0.47 27.66
CA TRP A 105 -25.51 0.82 26.41
C TRP A 105 -24.52 1.18 25.28
N GLN A 106 -23.40 1.86 25.57
CA GLN A 106 -22.34 2.13 24.59
C GLN A 106 -21.63 0.83 24.19
N GLN A 107 -21.31 -0.02 25.17
CA GLN A 107 -20.71 -1.33 24.91
C GLN A 107 -21.58 -2.18 23.99
N LEU A 108 -22.88 -2.25 24.28
CA LEU A 108 -23.84 -3.01 23.48
C LEU A 108 -23.94 -2.44 22.06
N ASN A 109 -24.04 -1.11 21.92
CA ASN A 109 -24.08 -0.46 20.61
C ASN A 109 -22.81 -0.74 19.78
N ILE A 110 -21.64 -0.71 20.40
CA ILE A 110 -20.37 -1.04 19.75
C ILE A 110 -20.36 -2.50 19.30
N LYS A 111 -20.72 -3.43 20.19
CA LYS A 111 -20.78 -4.87 19.90
C LYS A 111 -21.77 -5.18 18.78
N VAL A 112 -22.99 -4.65 18.84
CA VAL A 112 -24.03 -4.84 17.82
C VAL A 112 -23.57 -4.27 16.47
N ARG A 113 -23.03 -3.04 16.44
CA ARG A 113 -22.54 -2.42 15.20
C ARG A 113 -21.39 -3.21 14.58
N ARG A 114 -20.41 -3.65 15.39
CA ARG A 114 -19.29 -4.49 14.93
C ARG A 114 -19.78 -5.84 14.39
N SER A 115 -20.73 -6.47 15.07
CA SER A 115 -21.34 -7.73 14.64
C SER A 115 -22.12 -7.58 13.34
N ILE A 116 -23.01 -6.59 13.23
CA ILE A 116 -23.77 -6.31 12.00
C ILE A 116 -22.84 -6.04 10.83
N TRP A 117 -21.79 -5.23 11.04
CA TRP A 117 -20.79 -4.93 10.01
C TRP A 117 -20.02 -6.17 9.55
N THR A 118 -19.60 -7.01 10.49
CA THR A 118 -18.87 -8.24 10.18
C THR A 118 -19.76 -9.23 9.44
N LEU A 119 -21.00 -9.42 9.92
CA LEU A 119 -21.97 -10.31 9.32
C LEU A 119 -22.39 -9.84 7.92
N SER A 120 -22.61 -8.54 7.72
CA SER A 120 -22.99 -8.00 6.41
C SER A 120 -21.88 -8.18 5.37
N ARG A 121 -20.61 -7.97 5.74
CA ARG A 121 -19.47 -8.25 4.85
C ARG A 121 -19.35 -9.72 4.51
N ARG A 122 -19.47 -10.60 5.51
CA ARG A 122 -19.43 -12.06 5.32
C ARG A 122 -20.56 -12.52 4.41
N ALA A 123 -21.78 -12.04 4.65
CA ALA A 123 -22.94 -12.31 3.80
C ALA A 123 -22.71 -11.81 2.38
N ALA A 124 -22.20 -10.58 2.19
CA ALA A 124 -21.90 -10.04 0.87
C ALA A 124 -20.86 -10.87 0.13
N VAL A 125 -19.76 -11.26 0.79
CA VAL A 125 -18.72 -12.12 0.17
C VAL A 125 -19.31 -13.46 -0.24
N LEU A 126 -20.11 -14.09 0.63
CA LEU A 126 -20.77 -15.36 0.31
C LEU A 126 -21.71 -15.19 -0.88
N SER A 127 -22.64 -14.24 -0.83
CA SER A 127 -23.63 -14.00 -1.89
C SER A 127 -23.00 -13.68 -3.24
N VAL A 128 -21.96 -12.84 -3.26
CA VAL A 128 -21.22 -12.48 -4.48
C VAL A 128 -20.54 -13.69 -5.11
N ASN A 129 -19.95 -14.56 -4.28
CA ASN A 129 -19.12 -15.66 -4.76
C ASN A 129 -19.87 -16.98 -4.96
N THR A 130 -21.11 -17.09 -4.50
CA THR A 130 -21.97 -18.25 -4.74
C THR A 130 -23.12 -17.91 -5.68
N PHE A 131 -24.12 -17.18 -5.19
CA PHE A 131 -25.40 -17.00 -5.89
C PHE A 131 -25.35 -15.95 -7.00
N LEU A 132 -24.66 -14.83 -6.79
CA LEU A 132 -24.62 -13.71 -7.74
C LEU A 132 -23.50 -13.84 -8.77
N ARG A 133 -22.58 -14.80 -8.60
CA ARG A 133 -21.38 -14.91 -9.44
C ARG A 133 -21.69 -15.02 -10.94
N PRO A 134 -22.61 -15.89 -11.42
CA PRO A 134 -22.90 -15.98 -12.85
C PRO A 134 -23.46 -14.68 -13.43
N LEU A 135 -24.35 -14.01 -12.69
CA LEU A 135 -24.93 -12.73 -13.09
C LEU A 135 -23.87 -11.63 -13.14
N LEU A 136 -22.98 -11.58 -12.15
CA LEU A 136 -21.86 -10.63 -12.13
C LEU A 136 -20.90 -10.86 -13.29
N MET A 137 -20.57 -12.11 -13.60
CA MET A 137 -19.73 -12.46 -14.74
C MET A 137 -20.37 -12.01 -16.06
N ALA A 138 -21.67 -12.28 -16.25
CA ALA A 138 -22.41 -11.90 -17.46
C ALA A 138 -22.56 -10.38 -17.62
N TRP A 139 -22.74 -9.65 -16.52
CA TRP A 139 -22.91 -8.19 -16.52
C TRP A 139 -21.59 -7.43 -16.68
N VAL A 140 -20.54 -7.86 -15.98
CA VAL A 140 -19.23 -7.19 -16.02
C VAL A 140 -18.47 -7.52 -17.29
N ARG A 141 -18.52 -8.79 -17.74
CA ARG A 141 -17.71 -9.32 -18.85
C ARG A 141 -16.24 -8.94 -18.69
N PRO A 142 -15.57 -9.46 -17.64
CA PRO A 142 -14.23 -9.00 -17.29
C PRO A 142 -13.26 -9.28 -18.43
N ARG A 143 -12.53 -8.24 -18.86
CA ARG A 143 -11.44 -8.36 -19.83
C ARG A 143 -10.10 -8.63 -19.17
N PHE A 144 -9.96 -8.24 -17.90
CA PHE A 144 -8.75 -8.45 -17.12
C PHE A 144 -9.05 -8.86 -15.68
N LEU A 145 -8.07 -9.47 -15.02
CA LEU A 145 -8.08 -9.77 -13.60
C LEU A 145 -6.88 -9.16 -12.89
N PHE A 146 -7.09 -8.79 -11.63
CA PHE A 146 -6.05 -8.46 -10.67
C PHE A 146 -6.00 -9.58 -9.61
N ALA A 147 -5.04 -10.49 -9.76
CA ALA A 147 -4.94 -11.72 -8.98
C ALA A 147 -4.13 -11.49 -7.71
N ALA A 148 -4.80 -11.52 -6.56
CA ALA A 148 -4.25 -11.24 -5.25
C ALA A 148 -4.28 -12.47 -4.32
N TYR A 149 -3.56 -12.37 -3.21
CA TYR A 149 -3.54 -13.33 -2.12
C TYR A 149 -3.57 -12.56 -0.79
N GLY A 150 -3.98 -13.24 0.28
CA GLY A 150 -4.09 -12.64 1.61
C GLY A 150 -3.24 -13.37 2.65
N SER A 151 -2.91 -12.65 3.72
CA SER A 151 -2.45 -13.28 4.96
C SER A 151 -3.64 -13.90 5.71
N ARG A 152 -3.36 -14.72 6.73
CA ARG A 152 -4.40 -15.27 7.61
C ARG A 152 -5.27 -14.18 8.24
N LYS A 153 -4.63 -13.09 8.67
CA LYS A 153 -5.30 -11.91 9.26
C LYS A 153 -6.27 -11.26 8.26
N ASP A 154 -5.85 -11.15 7.01
CA ASP A 154 -6.71 -10.59 5.95
C ASP A 154 -7.92 -11.49 5.72
N VAL A 155 -7.71 -12.80 5.60
CA VAL A 155 -8.76 -13.77 5.27
C VAL A 155 -9.80 -13.91 6.40
N GLU A 156 -9.38 -14.04 7.66
CA GLU A 156 -10.29 -14.22 8.80
C GLU A 156 -11.22 -13.02 9.05
N THR A 157 -10.83 -11.84 8.55
CA THR A 157 -11.68 -10.64 8.57
C THR A 157 -12.93 -10.81 7.69
N TYR A 158 -12.83 -11.55 6.58
CA TYR A 158 -13.91 -11.67 5.59
C TYR A 158 -14.58 -13.04 5.60
N LEU A 159 -13.91 -14.07 6.08
CA LEU A 159 -14.35 -15.47 5.96
C LEU A 159 -14.38 -16.17 7.32
N THR A 160 -15.26 -17.16 7.42
CA THR A 160 -15.23 -18.15 8.50
C THR A 160 -14.81 -19.51 7.94
N PRO A 161 -14.28 -20.44 8.76
CA PRO A 161 -13.94 -21.78 8.29
C PRO A 161 -15.10 -22.54 7.63
N ARG A 162 -16.35 -22.28 8.05
CA ARG A 162 -17.54 -22.87 7.43
C ARG A 162 -17.82 -22.27 6.04
N MET A 163 -17.70 -20.94 5.90
CA MET A 163 -17.87 -20.28 4.60
C MET A 163 -16.82 -20.73 3.59
N ALA A 164 -15.56 -20.90 4.03
CA ALA A 164 -14.46 -21.34 3.17
C ALA A 164 -14.74 -22.68 2.47
N LYS A 165 -15.55 -23.56 3.08
CA LYS A 165 -15.96 -24.84 2.46
C LYS A 165 -17.00 -24.69 1.34
N LEU A 166 -17.74 -23.58 1.33
CA LEU A 166 -18.80 -23.30 0.35
C LEU A 166 -18.35 -22.37 -0.77
N LEU A 167 -17.21 -21.70 -0.57
CA LEU A 167 -16.70 -20.71 -1.50
C LEU A 167 -15.88 -21.37 -2.62
N PRO A 168 -15.94 -20.81 -3.83
CA PRO A 168 -15.12 -21.26 -4.94
C PRO A 168 -13.62 -20.99 -4.67
N PRO A 169 -12.71 -21.70 -5.36
CA PRO A 169 -11.28 -21.54 -5.17
C PRO A 169 -10.74 -20.13 -5.42
N ILE A 170 -11.38 -19.40 -6.33
CA ILE A 170 -11.08 -18.02 -6.65
C ILE A 170 -12.24 -17.15 -6.22
N MET A 171 -12.01 -16.17 -5.37
CA MET A 171 -13.05 -15.28 -4.88
C MET A 171 -12.97 -13.92 -5.56
N ILE A 172 -14.09 -13.40 -6.06
CA ILE A 172 -14.24 -12.01 -6.48
C ILE A 172 -14.25 -11.14 -5.22
N GLY A 173 -13.21 -10.31 -5.10
CA GLY A 173 -13.01 -9.37 -3.99
C GLY A 173 -13.34 -7.93 -4.35
N GLY A 174 -13.42 -7.59 -5.64
CA GLY A 174 -13.77 -6.24 -6.08
C GLY A 174 -13.91 -6.09 -7.57
N PHE A 175 -14.50 -4.96 -7.97
CA PHE A 175 -14.70 -4.53 -9.35
C PHE A 175 -13.69 -3.43 -9.69
N ILE A 176 -13.11 -3.52 -10.89
CA ILE A 176 -12.15 -2.56 -11.42
C ILE A 176 -12.67 -2.04 -12.75
N ARG A 177 -12.59 -0.72 -12.94
CA ARG A 177 -12.90 -0.05 -14.20
C ARG A 177 -11.76 0.85 -14.60
N ASN A 178 -11.40 0.83 -15.87
CA ASN A 178 -10.53 1.82 -16.50
C ASN A 178 -11.11 2.21 -17.86
N GLY A 179 -11.77 3.37 -17.94
CA GLY A 179 -12.50 3.78 -19.14
C GLY A 179 -13.59 2.76 -19.51
N LYS A 180 -13.48 2.17 -20.70
CA LYS A 180 -14.37 1.10 -21.19
C LYS A 180 -13.98 -0.29 -20.67
N GLN A 181 -12.75 -0.47 -20.18
CA GLN A 181 -12.25 -1.75 -19.68
C GLN A 181 -12.85 -2.05 -18.32
N ARG A 182 -13.27 -3.30 -18.13
CA ARG A 182 -13.84 -3.81 -16.87
C ARG A 182 -13.11 -5.06 -16.46
N GLY A 183 -12.89 -5.23 -15.17
CA GLY A 183 -12.19 -6.38 -14.62
C GLY A 183 -12.55 -6.62 -13.16
N PHE A 184 -12.00 -7.68 -12.61
CA PHE A 184 -12.18 -8.02 -11.20
C PHE A 184 -10.85 -8.06 -10.46
N MET A 185 -10.88 -7.63 -9.20
CA MET A 185 -9.92 -8.08 -8.20
C MET A 185 -10.38 -9.43 -7.70
N VAL A 186 -9.50 -10.42 -7.77
CA VAL A 186 -9.78 -11.79 -7.33
C VAL A 186 -8.74 -12.25 -6.32
N ALA A 187 -9.14 -13.08 -5.37
CA ALA A 187 -8.29 -13.58 -4.31
C ALA A 187 -8.23 -15.11 -4.32
N SER A 188 -7.05 -15.66 -4.05
CA SER A 188 -6.86 -17.09 -3.82
C SER A 188 -7.55 -17.58 -2.54
N LYS A 189 -8.01 -18.84 -2.53
CA LYS A 189 -8.31 -19.58 -1.29
C LYS A 189 -7.06 -19.86 -0.45
N TYR A 190 -5.88 -19.87 -1.08
CA TYR A 190 -4.61 -20.12 -0.42
C TYR A 190 -4.02 -18.86 0.19
N LEU A 191 -3.40 -19.01 1.37
CA LEU A 191 -2.69 -17.94 2.04
C LEU A 191 -1.34 -17.66 1.38
N GLU A 192 -0.77 -16.48 1.62
CA GLU A 192 0.58 -16.13 1.18
C GLU A 192 1.62 -17.20 1.54
N SER A 193 1.63 -17.63 2.80
CA SER A 193 2.58 -18.63 3.31
C SER A 193 2.47 -19.97 2.61
N GLU A 194 1.28 -20.29 2.12
CA GLU A 194 0.99 -21.54 1.43
C GLU A 194 1.46 -21.50 -0.03
N LEU A 195 1.23 -20.38 -0.71
CA LEU A 195 1.74 -20.14 -2.06
C LEU A 195 3.27 -20.01 -2.10
N ALA A 196 3.86 -19.42 -1.06
CA ALA A 196 5.30 -19.28 -0.94
C ALA A 196 6.04 -20.62 -0.74
N SER A 197 5.37 -21.63 -0.18
CA SER A 197 5.98 -22.90 0.22
C SER A 197 5.58 -24.10 -0.66
N SER A 198 4.55 -23.98 -1.50
CA SER A 198 4.03 -25.10 -2.29
C SER A 198 3.82 -24.75 -3.76
N SER A 199 4.64 -25.33 -4.64
CA SER A 199 4.50 -25.21 -6.09
C SER A 199 3.21 -25.80 -6.63
N GLU A 200 2.68 -26.84 -5.99
CA GLU A 200 1.38 -27.43 -6.34
C GLU A 200 0.24 -26.44 -6.12
N ARG A 201 0.26 -25.69 -5.00
CA ARG A 201 -0.77 -24.67 -4.72
C ARG A 201 -0.68 -23.47 -5.65
N VAL A 202 0.52 -23.11 -6.07
CA VAL A 202 0.73 -22.09 -7.10
C VAL A 202 0.12 -22.56 -8.43
N ARG A 203 0.38 -23.81 -8.83
CA ARG A 203 -0.20 -24.40 -10.04
C ARG A 203 -1.73 -24.46 -9.97
N ASP A 204 -2.30 -24.99 -8.89
CA ASP A 204 -3.76 -25.03 -8.67
C ASP A 204 -4.36 -23.62 -8.72
N TYR A 205 -3.69 -22.62 -8.14
CA TYR A 205 -4.19 -21.24 -8.20
C TYR A 205 -4.24 -20.69 -9.63
N LEU A 206 -3.20 -20.90 -10.43
CA LEU A 206 -3.18 -20.46 -11.84
C LEU A 206 -4.18 -21.22 -12.71
N GLU A 207 -4.33 -22.53 -12.51
CA GLU A 207 -5.30 -23.37 -13.23
C GLU A 207 -6.73 -22.94 -12.89
N ASN A 208 -7.03 -22.72 -11.61
CA ASN A 208 -8.33 -22.21 -11.18
C ASN A 208 -8.62 -20.81 -11.75
N LEU A 209 -7.62 -19.91 -11.84
CA LEU A 209 -7.80 -18.61 -12.51
C LEU A 209 -8.20 -18.77 -13.98
N LYS A 210 -7.55 -19.68 -14.71
CA LYS A 210 -7.86 -19.96 -16.12
C LYS A 210 -9.23 -20.61 -16.28
N SER A 211 -9.56 -21.58 -15.43
CA SER A 211 -10.83 -22.31 -15.48
C SER A 211 -12.02 -21.40 -15.15
N ASP A 212 -11.92 -20.65 -14.05
CA ASP A 212 -13.01 -19.79 -13.57
C ASP A 212 -13.24 -18.55 -14.46
N PHE A 213 -12.23 -18.14 -15.23
CA PHE A 213 -12.24 -16.90 -16.01
C PHE A 213 -11.65 -17.08 -17.43
N GLY A 214 -12.00 -18.17 -18.12
CA GLY A 214 -11.41 -18.54 -19.42
C GLY A 214 -11.51 -17.51 -20.56
N ASN A 215 -12.39 -16.51 -20.44
CA ASN A 215 -12.58 -15.46 -21.45
C ASN A 215 -11.77 -14.18 -21.16
N VAL A 216 -11.02 -14.14 -20.06
CA VAL A 216 -10.19 -12.99 -19.70
C VAL A 216 -8.95 -12.94 -20.58
N GLN A 217 -8.61 -11.74 -21.06
CA GLN A 217 -7.47 -11.52 -21.94
C GLN A 217 -6.16 -11.36 -21.17
N ARG A 218 -6.20 -10.72 -19.98
CA ARG A 218 -4.99 -10.44 -19.17
C ARG A 218 -5.22 -10.67 -17.67
N ILE A 219 -4.26 -11.28 -16.99
CA ILE A 219 -4.31 -11.58 -15.55
C ILE A 219 -3.03 -11.01 -14.91
N ALA A 220 -3.17 -9.90 -14.19
CA ALA A 220 -2.07 -9.29 -13.43
C ALA A 220 -1.76 -10.10 -12.17
N LEU A 221 -0.54 -10.64 -12.08
CA LEU A 221 -0.02 -11.29 -10.90
C LEU A 221 0.55 -10.25 -9.93
N VAL A 222 0.02 -10.20 -8.71
CA VAL A 222 0.30 -9.09 -7.77
C VAL A 222 1.41 -9.42 -6.79
N GLY A 223 2.18 -8.39 -6.41
CA GLY A 223 3.15 -8.47 -5.31
C GLY A 223 4.19 -9.55 -5.56
N ARG A 224 4.22 -10.57 -4.69
CA ARG A 224 5.19 -11.66 -4.76
C ARG A 224 4.73 -12.83 -5.63
N LEU A 225 3.49 -12.84 -6.14
CA LEU A 225 2.99 -13.94 -6.99
C LEU A 225 3.89 -14.25 -8.18
N PRO A 226 4.39 -13.26 -8.96
CA PRO A 226 5.32 -13.56 -10.06
C PRO A 226 6.53 -14.37 -9.59
N ASN A 227 7.07 -14.05 -8.40
CA ASN A 227 8.20 -14.78 -7.84
C ASN A 227 7.81 -16.20 -7.39
N PHE A 228 6.61 -16.39 -6.84
CA PHE A 228 6.12 -17.73 -6.48
C PHE A 228 5.96 -18.60 -7.74
N VAL A 229 5.36 -18.06 -8.80
CA VAL A 229 5.18 -18.74 -10.10
C VAL A 229 6.53 -19.17 -10.70
N LEU A 230 7.49 -18.24 -10.78
CA LEU A 230 8.81 -18.54 -11.32
C LEU A 230 9.59 -19.56 -10.46
N LYS A 231 9.53 -19.44 -9.13
CA LYS A 231 10.15 -20.42 -8.21
C LYS A 231 9.55 -21.82 -8.36
N SER A 232 8.29 -21.91 -8.77
CA SER A 232 7.62 -23.18 -9.08
C SER A 232 7.98 -23.75 -10.45
N GLY A 233 8.89 -23.11 -11.20
CA GLY A 233 9.31 -23.54 -12.53
C GLY A 233 8.24 -23.32 -13.61
N ILE A 234 7.28 -22.44 -13.35
CA ILE A 234 6.18 -22.14 -14.28
C ILE A 234 6.51 -20.84 -15.02
N PRO A 235 6.55 -20.83 -16.36
CA PRO A 235 6.74 -19.59 -17.10
C PRO A 235 5.50 -18.68 -16.97
N ILE A 236 5.73 -17.36 -16.91
CA ILE A 236 4.63 -16.38 -16.91
C ILE A 236 4.33 -16.04 -18.37
N GLU A 237 3.29 -16.67 -18.90
CA GLU A 237 2.84 -16.51 -20.28
C GLU A 237 1.38 -16.05 -20.33
N ASN A 238 0.96 -15.55 -21.49
CA ASN A 238 -0.42 -15.15 -21.75
C ASN A 238 -1.44 -16.22 -21.27
N PRO A 239 -2.51 -15.85 -20.53
CA PRO A 239 -2.97 -14.50 -20.20
C PRO A 239 -2.29 -13.85 -18.99
N PHE A 240 -1.35 -14.51 -18.31
CA PHE A 240 -0.70 -13.96 -17.13
C PHE A 240 0.34 -12.90 -17.50
N VAL A 241 0.39 -11.84 -16.71
CA VAL A 241 1.40 -10.79 -16.82
C VAL A 241 2.11 -10.61 -15.49
N SER A 242 3.42 -10.37 -15.56
CA SER A 242 4.29 -10.32 -14.38
C SER A 242 4.20 -8.99 -13.61
N GLY A 243 3.73 -7.94 -14.30
CA GLY A 243 3.69 -6.59 -13.76
C GLY A 243 5.04 -5.86 -13.76
N ALA A 244 6.09 -6.47 -14.32
CA ALA A 244 7.43 -5.87 -14.37
C ALA A 244 7.48 -4.55 -15.14
N MET A 245 6.93 -4.50 -16.37
CA MET A 245 6.93 -3.31 -17.22
C MET A 245 6.08 -2.20 -16.61
N GLY A 246 4.92 -2.56 -16.06
CA GLY A 246 4.04 -1.59 -15.39
C GLY A 246 4.69 -0.96 -14.16
N THR A 247 5.39 -1.75 -13.34
CA THR A 247 6.15 -1.24 -12.19
C THR A 247 7.37 -0.42 -12.63
N ARG A 248 8.13 -0.88 -13.63
CA ARG A 248 9.26 -0.12 -14.19
C ARG A 248 8.82 1.24 -14.73
N PHE A 249 7.71 1.29 -15.47
CA PHE A 249 7.15 2.54 -15.99
C PHE A 249 6.77 3.50 -14.87
N MET A 250 6.11 2.97 -13.84
CA MET A 250 5.73 3.75 -12.66
C MET A 250 6.94 4.41 -11.99
N ILE A 251 8.01 3.65 -11.77
CA ILE A 251 9.24 4.14 -11.14
C ILE A 251 9.94 5.14 -12.05
N TRP A 252 10.08 4.82 -13.34
CA TRP A 252 10.71 5.68 -14.33
C TRP A 252 10.00 7.04 -14.44
N ASP A 253 8.67 7.05 -14.55
CA ASP A 253 7.90 8.29 -14.65
C ASP A 253 7.96 9.10 -13.35
N VAL A 254 7.97 8.44 -12.19
CA VAL A 254 8.19 9.11 -10.91
C VAL A 254 9.60 9.68 -10.80
N ALA A 255 10.62 8.98 -11.25
CA ALA A 255 12.00 9.46 -11.18
C ALA A 255 12.20 10.71 -12.05
N ARG A 256 11.52 10.79 -13.21
CA ARG A 256 11.44 12.04 -14.00
C ARG A 256 10.83 13.19 -13.22
N GLN A 257 9.75 12.93 -12.47
CA GLN A 257 9.10 13.93 -11.63
C GLN A 257 9.98 14.35 -10.46
N MET A 258 10.69 13.41 -9.82
CA MET A 258 11.66 13.70 -8.76
C MET A 258 12.74 14.65 -9.26
N LYS A 259 13.35 14.34 -10.42
CA LYS A 259 14.37 15.17 -11.06
C LYS A 259 13.83 16.55 -11.47
N ALA A 260 12.54 16.68 -11.77
CA ALA A 260 11.93 17.96 -12.10
C ALA A 260 11.67 18.87 -10.87
N LEU A 261 11.80 18.35 -9.64
CA LEU A 261 11.62 19.17 -8.43
C LEU A 261 12.75 20.19 -8.30
N PRO A 262 12.46 21.46 -7.90
CA PRO A 262 13.46 22.53 -7.85
C PRO A 262 14.73 22.18 -7.06
N GLN A 263 14.59 21.45 -5.96
CA GLN A 263 15.70 21.06 -5.08
C GLN A 263 16.56 19.89 -5.61
N TYR A 264 16.10 19.15 -6.63
CA TYR A 264 16.81 18.00 -7.19
C TYR A 264 17.14 18.16 -8.68
N ARG A 265 16.78 19.29 -9.30
CA ARG A 265 16.98 19.56 -10.73
C ARG A 265 18.41 19.37 -11.22
N ASP A 266 19.40 19.56 -10.33
CA ASP A 266 20.82 19.50 -10.66
C ASP A 266 21.45 18.14 -10.28
N GLU A 267 20.73 17.25 -9.58
CA GLU A 267 21.22 15.92 -9.15
C GLU A 267 21.53 15.00 -10.33
N GLN A 268 22.80 14.64 -10.54
CA GLN A 268 23.20 13.86 -11.71
C GLN A 268 22.93 12.36 -11.57
N GLY A 269 22.58 11.88 -10.37
CA GLY A 269 22.36 10.49 -10.11
C GLY A 269 21.22 10.15 -9.15
N ILE A 270 20.94 8.86 -9.05
CA ILE A 270 19.90 8.28 -8.21
C ILE A 270 20.35 6.94 -7.65
N VAL A 271 19.88 6.58 -6.46
CA VAL A 271 20.14 5.29 -5.82
C VAL A 271 18.89 4.42 -5.90
N VAL A 272 19.06 3.15 -6.28
CA VAL A 272 18.00 2.12 -6.24
C VAL A 272 18.34 1.14 -5.13
N LEU A 273 17.55 1.18 -4.05
CA LEU A 273 17.67 0.25 -2.92
C LEU A 273 16.96 -1.05 -3.28
N GLY A 274 17.67 -2.17 -3.30
CA GLY A 274 17.18 -3.44 -3.86
C GLY A 274 17.57 -3.64 -5.33
N GLY A 275 18.71 -3.06 -5.76
CA GLY A 275 19.19 -3.05 -7.14
C GLY A 275 19.41 -4.44 -7.76
N ALA A 276 19.63 -5.49 -6.97
CA ALA A 276 19.76 -6.87 -7.49
C ALA A 276 18.40 -7.58 -7.63
N GLY A 277 17.29 -6.88 -7.40
CA GLY A 277 15.94 -7.42 -7.44
C GLY A 277 15.41 -7.65 -8.87
N ARG A 278 14.31 -8.41 -8.99
CA ARG A 278 13.64 -8.67 -10.27
C ARG A 278 13.22 -7.38 -10.99
N ILE A 279 12.76 -6.38 -10.24
CA ILE A 279 12.45 -5.04 -10.74
C ILE A 279 13.67 -4.14 -10.67
N GLY A 280 14.39 -4.19 -9.54
CA GLY A 280 15.55 -3.34 -9.25
C GLY A 280 16.66 -3.41 -10.30
N ASN A 281 16.97 -4.59 -10.83
CA ASN A 281 18.05 -4.74 -11.79
C ASN A 281 17.73 -4.06 -13.14
N PRO A 282 16.62 -4.41 -13.84
CA PRO A 282 16.30 -3.75 -15.10
C PRO A 282 15.95 -2.26 -14.95
N ILE A 283 15.30 -1.83 -13.86
CA ILE A 283 14.98 -0.41 -13.68
C ILE A 283 16.22 0.46 -13.51
N CYS A 284 17.33 -0.09 -12.99
CA CYS A 284 18.57 0.67 -12.89
C CYS A 284 19.09 1.09 -14.27
N GLU A 285 18.99 0.22 -15.27
CA GLU A 285 19.36 0.55 -16.65
C GLU A 285 18.38 1.55 -17.28
N ASP A 286 17.07 1.36 -17.07
CA ASP A 286 16.05 2.29 -17.56
C ASP A 286 16.26 3.72 -17.04
N LEU A 287 16.67 3.85 -15.78
CA LEU A 287 16.92 5.14 -15.12
C LEU A 287 18.14 5.87 -15.70
N LEU A 288 19.04 5.20 -16.43
CA LEU A 288 20.13 5.85 -17.17
C LEU A 288 19.63 6.74 -18.32
N SER A 289 18.37 6.59 -18.74
CA SER A 289 17.74 7.54 -19.67
C SER A 289 17.45 8.91 -19.03
N ILE A 290 17.49 9.00 -17.69
CA ILE A 290 17.17 10.21 -16.91
C ILE A 290 18.41 10.73 -16.17
N PHE A 291 19.24 9.82 -15.65
CA PHE A 291 20.38 10.13 -14.80
C PHE A 291 21.69 9.67 -15.42
N LYS A 292 22.76 10.44 -15.20
CA LYS A 292 24.10 10.05 -15.65
C LYS A 292 24.71 8.94 -14.81
N THR A 293 24.29 8.82 -13.55
CA THR A 293 24.78 7.79 -12.63
C THR A 293 23.62 7.15 -11.90
N VAL A 294 23.57 5.81 -11.91
CA VAL A 294 22.62 5.04 -11.12
C VAL A 294 23.39 4.12 -10.19
N ILE A 295 23.11 4.18 -8.89
CA ILE A 295 23.70 3.29 -7.90
C ILE A 295 22.68 2.19 -7.59
N ALA A 296 22.93 0.98 -8.10
CA ALA A 296 22.21 -0.23 -7.73
C ALA A 296 22.75 -0.72 -6.39
N PHE A 297 22.08 -0.36 -5.29
CA PHE A 297 22.48 -0.80 -3.96
C PHE A 297 21.72 -2.07 -3.56
N ASP A 298 22.45 -3.13 -3.20
CA ASP A 298 21.87 -4.36 -2.66
C ASP A 298 22.91 -5.14 -1.84
N THR A 299 22.51 -5.70 -0.70
CA THR A 299 23.41 -6.46 0.18
C THR A 299 23.85 -7.79 -0.42
N ARG A 300 23.24 -8.23 -1.52
CA ARG A 300 23.63 -9.43 -2.27
C ARG A 300 24.85 -9.23 -3.18
N TYR A 301 25.28 -8.00 -3.44
CA TYR A 301 26.48 -7.77 -4.24
C TYR A 301 27.74 -8.06 -3.41
N GLU A 302 28.54 -9.03 -3.84
CA GLU A 302 29.79 -9.41 -3.16
C GLU A 302 30.92 -8.40 -3.41
N GLN A 303 30.91 -7.78 -4.60
CA GLN A 303 31.91 -6.81 -5.03
C GLN A 303 31.25 -5.64 -5.73
N GLU A 304 31.92 -4.48 -5.71
CA GLU A 304 31.48 -3.32 -6.47
C GLU A 304 31.81 -3.49 -7.96
N GLU A 305 30.82 -3.31 -8.81
CA GLU A 305 30.94 -3.34 -10.27
C GLU A 305 30.55 -1.98 -10.84
N VAL A 306 31.42 -1.36 -11.62
CA VAL A 306 31.17 -0.08 -12.30
C VAL A 306 31.05 -0.33 -13.80
N LEU A 307 29.85 -0.18 -14.32
CA LEU A 307 29.51 -0.43 -15.72
C LEU A 307 29.28 0.89 -16.45
N SER A 308 29.98 1.08 -17.57
CA SER A 308 29.70 2.18 -18.50
C SER A 308 28.74 1.67 -19.58
N LEU A 309 27.48 2.10 -19.49
CA LEU A 309 26.41 1.67 -20.39
C LEU A 309 25.94 2.83 -21.27
N ARG A 310 25.13 2.52 -22.29
CA ARG A 310 24.53 3.55 -23.15
C ARG A 310 23.54 4.37 -22.30
N GLY A 311 23.93 5.60 -21.95
CA GLY A 311 23.12 6.52 -21.15
C GLY A 311 23.84 7.03 -19.89
N GLY A 312 24.82 6.28 -19.36
CA GLY A 312 25.56 6.70 -18.18
C GLY A 312 26.32 5.57 -17.49
N THR A 313 26.60 5.77 -16.20
CA THR A 313 27.33 4.82 -15.35
C THR A 313 26.37 4.12 -14.39
N LEU A 314 26.38 2.79 -14.40
CA LEU A 314 25.70 1.95 -13.42
C LEU A 314 26.72 1.41 -12.41
N VAL A 315 26.54 1.72 -11.14
CA VAL A 315 27.37 1.20 -10.03
C VAL A 315 26.56 0.17 -9.26
N LYS A 316 26.91 -1.11 -9.35
CA LYS A 316 26.32 -2.17 -8.52
C LYS A 316 27.18 -2.37 -7.28
N THR A 317 26.61 -2.25 -6.09
CA THR A 317 27.43 -2.22 -4.86
C THR A 317 26.62 -2.57 -3.61
N ALA A 318 27.29 -3.16 -2.62
CA ALA A 318 26.79 -3.31 -1.25
C ALA A 318 27.39 -2.27 -0.29
N ARG A 319 28.22 -1.36 -0.78
CA ARG A 319 28.94 -0.37 0.03
C ARG A 319 28.01 0.75 0.48
N VAL A 320 27.73 0.80 1.78
CA VAL A 320 26.81 1.77 2.39
C VAL A 320 27.28 3.21 2.23
N GLU A 321 28.59 3.43 2.06
CA GLU A 321 29.15 4.78 1.86
C GLU A 321 28.66 5.41 0.54
N ARG A 322 28.33 4.60 -0.47
CA ARG A 322 27.79 5.05 -1.76
C ARG A 322 26.40 5.68 -1.63
N LEU A 323 25.67 5.36 -0.56
CA LEU A 323 24.36 5.97 -0.28
C LEU A 323 24.47 7.47 -0.02
N GLY A 324 25.65 7.95 0.38
CA GLY A 324 25.91 9.37 0.59
C GLY A 324 26.20 10.15 -0.69
N GLU A 325 26.17 9.57 -1.89
CA GLU A 325 26.57 10.26 -3.13
C GLU A 325 25.43 11.02 -3.81
N HIS A 326 24.18 10.62 -3.57
CA HIS A 326 22.99 11.20 -4.22
C HIS A 326 21.85 11.38 -3.22
N LYS A 327 20.96 12.33 -3.51
CA LYS A 327 19.81 12.66 -2.65
C LYS A 327 18.50 11.97 -3.04
N MET A 328 18.45 11.35 -4.20
CA MET A 328 17.24 10.68 -4.70
C MET A 328 17.38 9.17 -4.59
N PHE A 329 16.34 8.53 -4.06
CA PHE A 329 16.30 7.09 -3.80
C PHE A 329 14.98 6.49 -4.30
N ILE A 330 15.06 5.31 -4.90
CA ILE A 330 13.91 4.42 -5.12
C ILE A 330 14.02 3.23 -4.16
N GLY A 331 12.97 2.97 -3.37
CA GLY A 331 12.89 1.84 -2.45
C GLY A 331 12.24 0.61 -3.09
N LEU A 332 13.03 -0.43 -3.34
CA LEU A 332 12.60 -1.74 -3.92
C LEU A 332 13.14 -2.94 -3.14
N THR A 333 13.46 -2.74 -1.86
CA THR A 333 13.90 -3.81 -0.97
C THR A 333 12.77 -4.82 -0.72
N HIS A 334 13.14 -5.98 -0.19
CA HIS A 334 12.20 -7.07 0.09
C HIS A 334 11.14 -6.73 1.17
N HIS A 335 11.43 -5.76 2.04
CA HIS A 335 10.47 -5.03 2.86
C HIS A 335 10.99 -3.62 3.14
N GLY A 336 10.12 -2.65 3.39
CA GLY A 336 10.51 -1.25 3.55
C GLY A 336 11.37 -0.97 4.77
N ASP A 337 11.13 -1.67 5.88
CA ASP A 337 11.77 -1.35 7.16
C ASP A 337 13.29 -1.53 7.19
N VAL A 338 13.89 -2.38 6.32
CA VAL A 338 15.36 -2.49 6.24
C VAL A 338 16.04 -1.19 5.86
N ILE A 339 15.32 -0.29 5.18
CA ILE A 339 15.86 1.01 4.75
C ILE A 339 16.22 1.85 5.98
N GLY A 340 15.57 1.61 7.12
CA GLY A 340 15.88 2.26 8.38
C GLY A 340 17.32 2.05 8.85
N ASP A 341 17.96 0.94 8.47
CA ASP A 341 19.35 0.64 8.85
C ASP A 341 20.35 1.55 8.13
N TRP A 342 19.93 2.15 7.02
CA TRP A 342 20.80 2.97 6.18
C TRP A 342 20.59 4.48 6.35
N ALA A 343 19.68 4.90 7.23
CA ALA A 343 19.32 6.30 7.43
C ALA A 343 20.54 7.21 7.72
N ALA A 344 21.54 6.69 8.46
CA ALA A 344 22.74 7.44 8.83
C ALA A 344 23.71 7.69 7.66
N TYR A 345 23.57 6.95 6.55
CA TYR A 345 24.42 7.09 5.36
C TYR A 345 23.77 7.97 4.28
N MET A 346 22.52 8.40 4.50
CA MET A 346 21.80 9.26 3.58
C MET A 346 22.03 10.72 3.93
N GLN A 347 22.18 11.57 2.90
CA GLN A 347 22.36 13.01 3.11
C GLN A 347 21.08 13.67 3.61
N GLU A 348 21.21 14.72 4.42
CA GLU A 348 20.07 15.59 4.75
C GLU A 348 19.45 16.21 3.49
N GLY A 349 18.12 16.25 3.47
CA GLY A 349 17.35 16.71 2.31
C GLY A 349 17.15 15.64 1.24
N SER A 350 17.49 14.38 1.52
CA SER A 350 17.21 13.26 0.61
C SER A 350 15.72 12.94 0.50
N MET A 351 15.32 12.29 -0.58
CA MET A 351 13.97 11.76 -0.81
C MET A 351 14.00 10.30 -1.22
N ILE A 352 13.18 9.49 -0.57
CA ILE A 352 12.92 8.10 -0.92
C ILE A 352 11.51 7.99 -1.51
N ALA A 353 11.43 7.46 -2.72
CA ALA A 353 10.19 7.05 -3.36
C ALA A 353 10.00 5.53 -3.14
N ASP A 354 9.05 5.17 -2.29
CA ASP A 354 8.80 3.82 -1.78
C ASP A 354 7.80 3.04 -2.66
N ASP A 355 8.22 1.87 -3.14
CA ASP A 355 7.38 0.84 -3.78
C ASP A 355 7.64 -0.55 -3.14
N THR A 356 8.09 -0.60 -1.88
CA THR A 356 8.32 -1.87 -1.21
C THR A 356 7.01 -2.51 -0.75
N HIS A 357 6.99 -3.85 -0.68
CA HIS A 357 5.85 -4.61 -0.21
C HIS A 357 6.30 -5.73 0.76
N PRO A 358 6.13 -5.53 2.08
CA PRO A 358 5.47 -4.40 2.76
C PRO A 358 6.17 -3.04 2.62
N CYS A 359 5.40 -1.95 2.69
CA CYS A 359 5.89 -0.57 2.61
C CYS A 359 6.70 -0.17 3.86
N ILE A 360 7.37 0.98 3.83
CA ILE A 360 8.10 1.53 4.99
C ILE A 360 7.12 1.91 6.11
N SER A 361 7.29 1.32 7.29
CA SER A 361 6.44 1.57 8.46
C SER A 361 6.53 3.03 8.95
N MET A 362 5.56 3.45 9.77
CA MET A 362 5.60 4.79 10.38
C MET A 362 6.84 5.01 11.24
N GLU A 363 7.26 4.00 12.00
CA GLU A 363 8.45 4.07 12.87
C GLU A 363 9.72 4.37 12.05
N VAL A 364 9.92 3.64 10.95
CA VAL A 364 11.07 3.86 10.09
C VAL A 364 10.96 5.19 9.34
N ARG A 365 9.75 5.62 8.94
CA ARG A 365 9.53 6.97 8.37
C ARG A 365 9.90 8.08 9.35
N GLU A 366 9.54 7.96 10.63
CA GLU A 366 9.93 8.92 11.66
C GLU A 366 11.45 8.93 11.87
N LYS A 367 12.10 7.76 11.86
CA LYS A 367 13.57 7.63 11.92
C LYS A 367 14.25 8.33 10.73
N LEU A 368 13.75 8.11 9.51
CA LEU A 368 14.24 8.77 8.29
C LEU A 368 14.03 10.29 8.34
N ALA A 369 12.85 10.74 8.76
CA ALA A 369 12.54 12.16 8.90
C ALA A 369 13.45 12.85 9.93
N ALA A 370 13.83 12.17 11.01
CA ALA A 370 14.79 12.69 12.00
C ALA A 370 16.20 12.92 11.41
N HIS A 371 16.54 12.25 10.31
CA HIS A 371 17.78 12.47 9.54
C HIS A 371 17.56 13.41 8.34
N GLY A 372 16.41 14.09 8.28
CA GLY A 372 16.06 14.98 7.18
C GLY A 372 15.80 14.26 5.85
N VAL A 373 15.46 12.97 5.90
CA VAL A 373 15.10 12.17 4.71
C VAL A 373 13.58 12.11 4.56
N LYS A 374 13.07 12.55 3.41
CA LYS A 374 11.64 12.56 3.11
C LYS A 374 11.20 11.25 2.45
N THR A 375 10.23 10.57 3.03
CA THR A 375 9.62 9.37 2.44
C THR A 375 8.32 9.70 1.69
N MET A 376 8.22 9.25 0.45
CA MET A 376 7.05 9.37 -0.43
C MET A 376 6.64 7.98 -0.91
N LYS A 377 5.37 7.76 -1.21
CA LYS A 377 4.88 6.53 -1.84
C LYS A 377 4.72 6.73 -3.34
N ILE A 378 5.14 5.72 -4.09
CA ILE A 378 4.96 5.65 -5.54
C ILE A 378 3.58 5.04 -5.84
N VAL A 379 2.80 5.69 -6.72
CA VAL A 379 1.56 5.14 -7.27
C VAL A 379 1.40 5.53 -8.73
N LEU A 380 0.62 4.77 -9.51
CA LEU A 380 0.09 5.25 -10.79
C LEU A 380 -1.29 5.90 -10.61
N GLY A 381 -1.62 6.83 -11.50
CA GLY A 381 -2.96 7.39 -11.63
C GLY A 381 -3.44 7.34 -13.07
N HIS A 382 -4.77 7.25 -13.21
CA HIS A 382 -5.48 7.44 -14.48
C HIS A 382 -6.85 8.05 -14.17
N GLN A 383 -7.31 9.01 -14.98
CA GLN A 383 -8.53 9.77 -14.67
C GLN A 383 -9.79 8.90 -14.65
N GLU A 384 -9.83 7.87 -15.50
CA GLU A 384 -10.98 6.98 -15.63
C GLU A 384 -10.87 5.71 -14.78
N PHE A 385 -9.80 5.59 -13.98
CA PHE A 385 -9.62 4.43 -13.12
C PHE A 385 -10.45 4.52 -11.86
N SER A 386 -11.07 3.39 -11.50
CA SER A 386 -11.73 3.21 -10.21
C SER A 386 -11.73 1.77 -9.78
N MET A 387 -11.51 1.52 -8.50
CA MET A 387 -11.61 0.21 -7.88
C MET A 387 -12.57 0.23 -6.69
N MET A 388 -13.45 -0.79 -6.61
CA MET A 388 -14.46 -0.91 -5.56
C MET A 388 -14.60 -2.37 -5.08
N PRO A 389 -14.39 -2.67 -3.78
CA PRO A 389 -13.82 -1.79 -2.77
C PRO A 389 -12.37 -1.42 -3.11
N ARG A 390 -11.88 -0.30 -2.58
CA ARG A 390 -10.47 0.07 -2.72
C ARG A 390 -9.57 -0.98 -2.06
N LEU A 391 -8.34 -1.14 -2.57
CA LEU A 391 -7.32 -1.93 -1.89
C LEU A 391 -6.97 -1.32 -0.51
N PRO A 392 -6.68 -2.15 0.50
CA PRO A 392 -6.16 -1.68 1.79
C PRO A 392 -4.92 -0.81 1.58
N SER A 393 -4.86 0.37 2.21
CA SER A 393 -3.73 1.31 2.07
C SER A 393 -3.48 1.86 0.65
N TRP A 394 -4.51 1.85 -0.20
CA TRP A 394 -4.54 2.54 -1.50
C TRP A 394 -5.77 3.46 -1.61
N ASN A 395 -5.65 4.55 -2.37
CA ASN A 395 -6.80 5.30 -2.83
C ASN A 395 -7.56 4.50 -3.90
N ASN A 396 -8.86 4.73 -4.06
CA ASN A 396 -9.64 4.06 -5.11
C ASN A 396 -9.25 4.48 -6.54
N ARG A 397 -8.43 5.53 -6.68
CA ARG A 397 -7.90 6.04 -7.94
C ARG A 397 -6.41 5.76 -8.15
N ASP A 398 -5.74 5.20 -7.15
CA ASP A 398 -4.34 4.81 -7.26
C ASP A 398 -4.26 3.40 -7.84
N ILE A 399 -3.30 3.20 -8.73
CA ILE A 399 -3.15 1.96 -9.49
C ILE A 399 -1.78 1.35 -9.15
N PRO A 400 -1.72 0.07 -8.75
CA PRO A 400 -0.46 -0.65 -8.63
C PRO A 400 0.21 -0.83 -10.00
N GLY A 401 1.53 -0.72 -10.07
CA GLY A 401 2.30 -0.91 -11.31
C GLY A 401 1.96 -2.21 -12.03
N CYS A 402 1.85 -3.31 -11.27
CA CYS A 402 1.51 -4.62 -11.83
C CYS A 402 0.16 -4.69 -12.57
N LEU A 403 -0.83 -3.87 -12.19
CA LEU A 403 -2.12 -3.80 -12.88
C LEU A 403 -2.04 -2.99 -14.17
N VAL A 404 -1.18 -1.98 -14.24
CA VAL A 404 -1.04 -1.15 -15.44
C VAL A 404 -0.47 -1.94 -16.61
N GLU A 405 0.45 -2.88 -16.37
CA GLU A 405 0.91 -3.79 -17.42
C GLU A 405 -0.24 -4.53 -18.08
N ALA A 406 -1.14 -5.14 -17.30
CA ALA A 406 -2.31 -5.81 -17.85
C ALA A 406 -3.19 -4.85 -18.64
N LEU A 407 -3.42 -3.63 -18.14
CA LEU A 407 -4.29 -2.65 -18.78
C LEU A 407 -3.72 -2.11 -20.10
N VAL A 408 -2.42 -1.83 -20.16
CA VAL A 408 -1.76 -1.38 -21.40
C VAL A 408 -1.81 -2.49 -22.44
N LEU A 409 -1.51 -3.72 -22.05
CA LEU A 409 -1.48 -4.88 -22.94
C LEU A 409 -2.86 -5.41 -23.35
N LEU A 410 -3.97 -4.82 -22.89
CA LEU A 410 -5.32 -5.11 -23.42
C LEU A 410 -5.55 -4.51 -24.80
N ASP A 411 -4.89 -3.39 -25.08
CA ASP A 411 -5.13 -2.57 -26.27
C ASP A 411 -3.87 -2.49 -27.17
N HIS A 412 -2.82 -3.25 -26.86
CA HIS A 412 -1.55 -3.28 -27.58
C HIS A 412 -1.05 -4.71 -27.83
N GLU A 413 -0.21 -4.85 -28.86
CA GLU A 413 0.41 -6.11 -29.27
C GLU A 413 1.53 -6.57 -28.34
N ASN A 414 1.99 -7.82 -28.53
CA ASN A 414 2.98 -8.45 -27.66
C ASN A 414 4.37 -7.77 -27.71
N GLU A 415 4.74 -7.08 -28.79
CA GLU A 415 6.02 -6.35 -28.88
C GLU A 415 6.15 -5.28 -27.77
N VAL A 416 5.03 -4.69 -27.36
CA VAL A 416 4.97 -3.73 -26.25
C VAL A 416 5.26 -4.40 -24.91
N ALA A 417 5.05 -5.71 -24.77
CA ALA A 417 5.34 -6.44 -23.54
C ALA A 417 6.84 -6.71 -23.33
N GLU A 418 7.65 -6.65 -24.38
CA GLU A 418 9.07 -7.05 -24.37
C GLU A 418 10.03 -5.85 -24.42
N ASN A 419 9.57 -4.70 -24.91
CA ASN A 419 10.38 -3.49 -25.03
C ASN A 419 9.89 -2.38 -24.09
N PHE A 420 10.75 -1.98 -23.15
CA PHE A 420 10.39 -0.97 -22.15
C PHE A 420 10.10 0.42 -22.75
N ASP A 421 10.85 0.85 -23.76
CA ASP A 421 10.62 2.14 -24.41
C ASP A 421 9.24 2.16 -25.09
N LEU A 422 8.91 1.11 -25.83
CA LEU A 422 7.59 0.97 -26.45
C LEU A 422 6.47 0.91 -25.40
N PHE A 423 6.69 0.16 -24.30
CA PHE A 423 5.75 0.11 -23.19
C PHE A 423 5.53 1.48 -22.55
N SER A 424 6.60 2.24 -22.31
CA SER A 424 6.52 3.55 -21.66
C SER A 424 5.74 4.56 -22.51
N VAL A 425 5.93 4.53 -23.83
CA VAL A 425 5.18 5.36 -24.79
C VAL A 425 3.71 4.94 -24.81
N ALA A 426 3.42 3.64 -24.91
CA ALA A 426 2.06 3.12 -24.88
C ALA A 426 1.33 3.48 -23.58
N ALA A 427 1.97 3.31 -22.43
CA ALA A 427 1.42 3.66 -21.12
C ALA A 427 1.14 5.17 -20.99
N THR A 428 2.06 6.01 -21.46
CA THR A 428 1.89 7.47 -21.47
C THR A 428 0.72 7.90 -22.37
N ASN A 429 0.63 7.33 -23.58
CA ASN A 429 -0.43 7.61 -24.54
C ASN A 429 -1.80 7.13 -24.04
N ALA A 430 -1.81 6.01 -23.31
CA ALA A 430 -2.99 5.52 -22.60
C ALA A 430 -3.37 6.37 -21.37
N GLY A 431 -2.62 7.44 -21.07
CA GLY A 431 -2.94 8.41 -20.03
C GLY A 431 -2.51 8.02 -18.61
N PHE A 432 -1.74 6.94 -18.45
CA PHE A 432 -1.18 6.56 -17.14
C PHE A 432 -0.06 7.51 -16.75
N LYS A 433 -0.02 7.90 -15.47
CA LYS A 433 1.01 8.78 -14.92
C LYS A 433 1.45 8.31 -13.54
N GLY A 434 2.76 8.26 -13.32
CA GLY A 434 3.37 8.13 -12.01
C GLY A 434 2.96 9.31 -11.13
N ARG A 435 2.87 9.09 -9.83
CA ARG A 435 2.66 10.13 -8.84
C ARG A 435 3.43 9.80 -7.58
N LEU A 436 4.06 10.82 -7.02
CA LEU A 436 4.54 10.81 -5.64
C LEU A 436 3.40 11.30 -4.75
N ILE A 437 2.99 10.47 -3.80
CA ILE A 437 2.01 10.84 -2.78
C ILE A 437 2.64 10.73 -1.41
N GLU A 438 2.13 11.50 -0.45
CA GLU A 438 2.46 11.24 0.95
C GLU A 438 1.97 9.82 1.29
N PRO A 439 2.79 9.00 1.95
CA PRO A 439 2.35 7.65 2.30
C PRO A 439 1.15 7.77 3.24
N LEU A 440 0.08 7.06 2.92
CA LEU A 440 -1.15 7.12 3.70
C LEU A 440 -0.85 6.78 5.17
N ASP A 441 -1.44 7.55 6.09
CA ASP A 441 -1.44 7.20 7.50
C ASP A 441 -2.11 5.82 7.63
N GLU A 442 -1.34 4.84 8.12
CA GLU A 442 -1.84 3.50 8.36
C GLU A 442 -2.89 3.47 9.48
#